data_AF-A0A7C3EW80-F1
#
_entry.id   AF-A0A7C3EW80-F1
#
_cell.length_a   1.000
_cell.length_b   1.000
_cell.length_c   1.000
_cell.angle_alpha   90.00
_cell.angle_beta   90.00
_cell.angle_gamma   90.00
#
_symmetry.space_group_name_H-M   'P 1'
#
loop_
_entity.id
_entity.type
_entity.pdbx_description
1 polymer ?
#
loop_
_entity_poly.entity_id
_entity_poly.type
_entity_poly.pdbx_seq_one_letter_code
_entity_poly.pdbx_strand_id
1 'polypeptide(L)'
;MATLTFLKYDKVIQVDAPQVEVTIQDLINQIRDYEDEPDNMDLAKIADAYGKQPLGTNEFVGITLVLVNDWRVAFEARPGPDTVTCYVRGGNLVAENIYDNNPIKPTAFTQVVIAQSSSPTIIKADSDYGALFLIESLRGRHASLGNIFYWNPVSGSDDNTGVTPQAAVLTFDKAQSLATAGNHDIIFAVSSDPSGVTTVTTPITITKSTLKLRGPGFPFQFAPTTAGNPTIQITADGVEVSGFYITTASGGTDNGIEISGDNVLIKDCWVKGTTGNGIYVTSASRTQIDTCAIEDCAGIGIDIGASTSLSTIKKCIITGNAGGVRLSGSGINDNIFETNLIYNNSGIGINIGTGVLRTGIRLHHTFAGNTTNIQDLGTGTFQDTSGAITQGDIDAIVDGVWDEIIGTHTIAGSTGKTLKDAKTKATLASLK
;
A
#
# COMPACT_ATOMS: atom_id res chain seq x y z
N MET A 1 -25.35 -15.52 20.46
CA MET A 1 -25.98 -15.86 21.75
C MET A 1 -26.28 -17.34 21.74
N ALA A 2 -25.83 -18.05 22.77
CA ALA A 2 -26.29 -19.42 23.02
C ALA A 2 -27.83 -19.44 23.22
N THR A 3 -28.48 -20.56 22.94
CA THR A 3 -29.89 -20.83 23.20
C THR A 3 -29.95 -21.65 24.48
N LEU A 4 -30.54 -21.09 25.52
CA LEU A 4 -30.60 -21.72 26.84
C LEU A 4 -32.04 -22.08 27.21
N THR A 5 -32.23 -23.31 27.68
CA THR A 5 -33.48 -23.77 28.27
C THR A 5 -33.33 -23.87 29.79
N PHE A 6 -34.20 -23.18 30.54
CA PHE A 6 -34.18 -23.18 32.01
C PHE A 6 -35.14 -24.22 32.57
N LEU A 7 -34.58 -25.31 33.10
CA LEU A 7 -35.35 -26.40 33.74
C LEU A 7 -35.55 -26.06 35.22
N LYS A 8 -36.58 -25.24 35.51
CA LYS A 8 -36.90 -24.68 36.85
C LYS A 8 -36.86 -25.70 37.98
N TYR A 9 -37.51 -26.84 37.81
CA TYR A 9 -37.62 -27.87 38.86
C TYR A 9 -36.31 -28.63 39.10
N ASP A 10 -35.54 -28.84 38.04
CA ASP A 10 -34.25 -29.53 38.12
C ASP A 10 -33.11 -28.59 38.52
N LYS A 11 -33.37 -27.28 38.50
CA LYS A 11 -32.39 -26.20 38.68
C LYS A 11 -31.21 -26.34 37.70
N VAL A 12 -31.55 -26.53 36.42
CA VAL A 12 -30.56 -26.72 35.34
C VAL A 12 -30.74 -25.68 34.26
N ILE A 13 -29.63 -25.05 33.89
CA ILE A 13 -29.53 -24.23 32.69
C ILE A 13 -28.97 -25.13 31.58
N GLN A 14 -29.83 -25.55 30.66
CA GLN A 14 -29.43 -26.40 29.55
C GLN A 14 -28.98 -25.53 28.36
N VAL A 15 -27.81 -25.84 27.80
CA VAL A 15 -27.35 -25.33 26.51
C VAL A 15 -27.86 -26.28 25.43
N ASP A 16 -28.73 -25.79 24.56
CA ASP A 16 -29.45 -26.62 23.60
C ASP A 16 -28.58 -27.05 22.42
N ALA A 17 -28.84 -28.24 21.90
CA ALA A 17 -28.23 -28.72 20.68
C ALA A 17 -28.62 -27.82 19.48
N PRO A 18 -27.70 -27.58 18.53
CA PRO A 18 -26.38 -28.20 18.35
C PRO A 18 -25.22 -27.47 19.03
N GLN A 19 -25.47 -26.53 19.95
CA GLN A 19 -24.41 -25.65 20.47
C GLN A 19 -23.42 -26.39 21.36
N VAL A 20 -22.13 -26.17 21.12
CA VAL A 20 -21.02 -26.79 21.86
C VAL A 20 -20.23 -25.80 22.69
N GLU A 21 -20.65 -24.53 22.72
CA GLU A 21 -20.00 -23.48 23.48
C GLU A 21 -21.01 -22.52 24.08
N VAL A 22 -20.77 -22.08 25.31
CA VAL A 22 -21.47 -20.97 25.94
C VAL A 22 -20.48 -20.04 26.64
N THR A 23 -20.68 -18.73 26.51
CA THR A 23 -19.86 -17.74 27.22
C THR A 23 -20.48 -17.37 28.57
N ILE A 24 -19.66 -17.02 29.57
CA ILE A 24 -20.16 -16.52 30.87
C ILE A 24 -21.05 -15.28 30.69
N GLN A 25 -20.72 -14.43 29.70
CA GLN A 25 -21.51 -13.25 29.36
C GLN A 25 -22.90 -13.62 28.83
N ASP A 26 -22.99 -14.64 27.97
CA ASP A 26 -24.27 -15.14 27.47
C ASP A 26 -25.09 -15.78 28.60
N LEU A 27 -24.45 -16.56 29.48
CA LEU A 27 -25.10 -17.17 30.65
C LEU A 27 -25.72 -16.10 31.56
N ILE A 28 -24.93 -15.10 31.99
CA ILE A 28 -25.45 -14.09 32.94
C ILE A 28 -26.54 -13.24 32.32
N ASN A 29 -26.44 -12.87 31.04
CA ASN A 29 -27.48 -12.08 30.38
C ASN A 29 -28.81 -12.85 30.35
N GLN A 30 -28.79 -14.09 29.88
CA GLN A 30 -30.00 -14.90 29.79
C GLN A 30 -30.55 -15.32 31.16
N ILE A 31 -29.69 -15.50 32.17
CA ILE A 31 -30.13 -15.70 33.55
C ILE A 31 -30.92 -14.48 34.04
N ARG A 32 -30.40 -13.26 33.80
CA ARG A 32 -31.09 -12.02 34.21
C ARG A 32 -32.40 -11.82 33.45
N ASP A 33 -32.41 -12.11 32.16
CA ASP A 33 -33.63 -12.05 31.35
C ASP A 33 -34.68 -13.07 31.86
N TYR A 34 -34.26 -14.28 32.23
CA TYR A 34 -35.16 -15.31 32.78
C TYR A 34 -35.69 -14.98 34.18
N GLU A 35 -34.87 -14.38 35.05
CA GLU A 35 -35.25 -13.95 36.40
C GLU A 35 -36.23 -12.76 36.40
N ASP A 36 -36.23 -11.93 35.35
CA ASP A 36 -37.10 -10.74 35.22
C ASP A 36 -38.52 -11.09 34.73
N GLU A 37 -38.76 -12.33 34.26
CA GLU A 37 -40.07 -12.76 33.80
C GLU A 37 -41.06 -12.90 34.98
N PRO A 38 -42.29 -12.35 34.91
CA PRO A 38 -43.27 -12.38 36.00
C PRO A 38 -43.55 -13.77 36.59
N ASP A 39 -43.52 -14.81 35.76
CA ASP A 39 -43.77 -16.20 36.15
C ASP A 39 -42.59 -16.84 36.93
N ASN A 40 -41.44 -16.15 37.00
CA ASN A 40 -40.22 -16.61 37.65
C ASN A 40 -39.76 -15.72 38.80
N MET A 41 -40.51 -14.67 39.14
CA MET A 41 -40.20 -13.79 40.27
C MET A 41 -40.30 -14.49 41.64
N ASP A 42 -40.96 -15.65 41.71
CA ASP A 42 -41.02 -16.52 42.89
C ASP A 42 -39.73 -17.32 43.10
N LEU A 43 -38.87 -17.39 42.07
CA LEU A 43 -37.64 -18.15 42.10
C LEU A 43 -36.58 -17.43 42.91
N ALA A 44 -35.93 -18.18 43.80
CA ALA A 44 -34.70 -17.69 44.41
C ALA A 44 -33.64 -17.48 43.31
N LYS A 45 -32.89 -16.38 43.42
CA LYS A 45 -31.81 -15.98 42.51
C LYS A 45 -30.95 -17.17 42.04
N ILE A 46 -30.63 -17.19 40.76
CA ILE A 46 -29.92 -18.27 40.06
C ILE A 46 -28.40 -18.08 40.15
N ALA A 47 -27.91 -16.84 40.00
CA ALA A 47 -26.47 -16.59 39.97
C ALA A 47 -26.04 -15.21 40.48
N ASP A 48 -24.83 -15.17 41.04
CA ASP A 48 -24.05 -13.98 41.38
C ASP A 48 -22.96 -13.74 40.33
N ALA A 49 -22.70 -12.49 39.96
CA ALA A 49 -21.69 -12.15 38.98
C ALA A 49 -20.81 -11.00 39.47
N TYR A 50 -19.50 -11.20 39.40
CA TYR A 50 -18.47 -10.23 39.79
C TYR A 50 -17.54 -9.95 38.62
N GLY A 51 -16.99 -8.74 38.54
CA GLY A 51 -16.05 -8.35 37.48
C GLY A 51 -16.64 -7.30 36.54
N LYS A 52 -16.18 -7.32 35.28
CA LYS A 52 -16.58 -6.39 34.20
C LYS A 52 -16.28 -4.92 34.47
N GLN A 53 -15.35 -4.61 35.38
CA GLN A 53 -14.84 -3.25 35.52
C GLN A 53 -14.06 -2.86 34.25
N PRO A 54 -14.22 -1.62 33.77
CA PRO A 54 -13.44 -1.12 32.65
C PRO A 54 -11.96 -1.00 33.04
N LEU A 55 -11.08 -1.55 32.22
CA LEU A 55 -9.62 -1.37 32.29
C LEU A 55 -9.12 -0.41 31.19
N GLY A 56 -9.96 -0.09 30.21
CA GLY A 56 -9.70 0.81 29.09
C GLY A 56 -10.93 0.94 28.19
N THR A 57 -10.79 1.56 27.02
CA THR A 57 -11.92 1.83 26.10
C THR A 57 -12.62 0.56 25.61
N ASN A 58 -11.91 -0.58 25.52
CA ASN A 58 -12.46 -1.88 25.10
C ASN A 58 -11.96 -3.06 25.95
N GLU A 59 -11.35 -2.80 27.10
CA GLU A 59 -10.78 -3.82 27.98
C GLU A 59 -11.60 -3.91 29.26
N PHE A 60 -11.94 -5.14 29.66
CA PHE A 60 -12.72 -5.39 30.87
C PHE A 60 -12.10 -6.51 31.71
N VAL A 61 -12.19 -6.36 33.02
CA VAL A 61 -12.00 -7.48 33.95
C VAL A 61 -13.03 -8.55 33.59
N GLY A 62 -12.61 -9.79 33.41
CA GLY A 62 -13.47 -10.90 33.08
C GLY A 62 -14.44 -11.24 34.21
N ILE A 63 -15.51 -11.94 33.86
CA ILE A 63 -16.63 -12.19 34.77
C ILE A 63 -16.36 -13.46 35.57
N THR A 64 -16.54 -13.40 36.88
CA THR A 64 -16.70 -14.60 37.71
C THR A 64 -18.17 -14.77 38.02
N LEU A 65 -18.76 -15.84 37.49
CA LEU A 65 -20.16 -16.22 37.68
C LEU A 65 -20.22 -17.35 38.73
N VAL A 66 -20.99 -17.11 39.78
CA VAL A 66 -21.28 -18.06 40.85
C VAL A 66 -22.73 -18.51 40.70
N LEU A 67 -22.97 -19.76 40.32
CA LEU A 67 -24.31 -20.34 40.37
C LEU A 67 -24.68 -20.63 41.82
N VAL A 68 -25.83 -20.16 42.28
CA VAL A 68 -26.27 -20.30 43.68
C VAL A 68 -27.56 -21.11 43.74
N ASN A 69 -28.04 -21.42 44.96
CA ASN A 69 -29.31 -22.11 45.19
C ASN A 69 -29.44 -23.44 44.42
N ASP A 70 -28.35 -24.20 44.31
CA ASP A 70 -28.25 -25.50 43.63
C ASP A 70 -28.36 -25.52 42.10
N TRP A 71 -28.29 -24.35 41.45
CA TRP A 71 -28.29 -24.28 40.00
C TRP A 71 -26.99 -24.82 39.39
N ARG A 72 -27.13 -25.51 38.25
CA ARG A 72 -26.01 -26.06 37.45
C ARG A 72 -26.25 -25.87 35.95
N VAL A 73 -25.17 -25.84 35.18
CA VAL A 73 -25.21 -25.82 33.71
C VAL A 73 -25.10 -27.25 33.17
N ALA A 74 -25.87 -27.56 32.13
CA ALA A 74 -25.79 -28.81 31.37
C ALA A 74 -25.74 -28.51 29.87
N PHE A 75 -25.09 -29.37 29.08
CA PHE A 75 -25.28 -29.37 27.63
C PHE A 75 -26.29 -30.46 27.28
N GLU A 76 -27.17 -30.20 26.32
CA GLU A 76 -28.13 -31.20 25.85
C GLU A 76 -27.40 -32.49 25.41
N ALA A 77 -27.98 -33.64 25.75
CA ALA A 77 -27.39 -34.95 25.46
C ALA A 77 -27.16 -35.15 23.96
N ARG A 78 -26.07 -35.84 23.60
CA ARG A 78 -25.72 -36.11 22.19
C ARG A 78 -26.14 -37.52 21.79
N PRO A 79 -26.41 -37.79 20.50
CA PRO A 79 -26.86 -39.10 20.04
C PRO A 79 -25.82 -40.24 20.18
N GLY A 80 -24.54 -39.94 20.47
CA GLY A 80 -23.48 -40.93 20.63
C GLY A 80 -23.07 -41.61 19.31
N PRO A 81 -22.18 -42.62 19.35
CA PRO A 81 -21.52 -43.20 20.53
C PRO A 81 -20.34 -42.39 21.06
N ASP A 82 -19.81 -41.44 20.28
CA ASP A 82 -18.67 -40.61 20.68
C ASP A 82 -19.11 -39.43 21.55
N THR A 83 -18.26 -39.06 22.51
CA THR A 83 -18.48 -37.87 23.35
C THR A 83 -18.14 -36.60 22.59
N VAL A 84 -19.02 -35.59 22.64
CA VAL A 84 -18.76 -34.26 22.10
C VAL A 84 -18.18 -33.37 23.18
N THR A 85 -17.03 -32.75 22.92
CA THR A 85 -16.46 -31.75 23.82
C THR A 85 -17.26 -30.45 23.75
N CYS A 86 -17.71 -29.97 24.90
CA CYS A 86 -18.45 -28.73 25.06
C CYS A 86 -17.65 -27.75 25.94
N TYR A 87 -17.73 -26.46 25.65
CA TYR A 87 -16.90 -25.44 26.31
C TYR A 87 -17.73 -24.39 27.05
N VAL A 88 -17.28 -24.05 28.26
CA VAL A 88 -17.70 -22.83 28.97
C VAL A 88 -16.51 -21.87 28.98
N ARG A 89 -16.68 -20.66 28.42
CA ARG A 89 -15.58 -19.69 28.19
C ARG A 89 -15.94 -18.26 28.60
N GLY A 90 -14.95 -17.36 28.58
CA GLY A 90 -15.17 -15.91 28.75
C GLY A 90 -15.23 -15.44 30.21
N GLY A 91 -14.77 -16.28 31.14
CA GLY A 91 -14.76 -15.97 32.57
C GLY A 91 -14.58 -17.21 33.42
N ASN A 92 -14.82 -17.07 34.72
CA ASN A 92 -14.83 -18.17 35.67
C ASN A 92 -16.26 -18.60 35.97
N LEU A 93 -16.53 -19.91 35.87
CA LEU A 93 -17.76 -20.51 36.36
C LEU A 93 -17.46 -21.28 37.64
N VAL A 94 -18.17 -20.95 38.71
CA VAL A 94 -18.16 -21.66 39.98
C VAL A 94 -19.61 -21.85 40.46
N ALA A 95 -19.84 -22.71 41.44
CA ALA A 95 -21.14 -22.86 42.06
C ALA A 95 -21.04 -22.94 43.59
N GLU A 96 -22.10 -22.51 44.26
CA GLU A 96 -22.37 -22.77 45.67
C GLU A 96 -23.61 -23.66 45.74
N ASN A 97 -23.39 -24.97 45.89
CA ASN A 97 -24.47 -25.95 45.82
C ASN A 97 -24.15 -27.21 46.63
N ILE A 98 -25.18 -28.02 46.87
CA ILE A 98 -25.06 -29.32 47.55
C ILE A 98 -24.28 -30.40 46.77
N TYR A 99 -23.84 -30.11 45.54
CA TYR A 99 -23.16 -31.07 44.66
C TYR A 99 -21.64 -30.88 44.69
N ASP A 100 -21.07 -30.71 45.89
CA ASP A 100 -19.66 -30.38 46.12
C ASP A 100 -19.22 -29.14 45.32
N ASN A 101 -20.08 -28.13 45.22
CA ASN A 101 -19.85 -26.91 44.47
C ASN A 101 -19.56 -27.14 42.97
N ASN A 102 -19.98 -28.27 42.41
CA ASN A 102 -19.80 -28.58 40.99
C ASN A 102 -20.81 -27.78 40.16
N PRO A 103 -20.37 -26.87 39.26
CA PRO A 103 -21.28 -26.08 38.44
C PRO A 103 -21.86 -26.84 37.24
N ILE A 104 -21.39 -28.06 36.94
CA ILE A 104 -21.80 -28.82 35.76
C ILE A 104 -22.65 -30.03 36.16
N LYS A 105 -23.81 -30.19 35.51
CA LYS A 105 -24.59 -31.43 35.52
C LYS A 105 -24.22 -32.26 34.28
N PRO A 106 -23.65 -33.47 34.44
CA PRO A 106 -23.26 -34.30 33.32
C PRO A 106 -24.49 -34.83 32.56
N THR A 107 -24.37 -34.95 31.24
CA THR A 107 -25.38 -35.52 30.34
C THR A 107 -24.74 -36.56 29.42
N ALA A 108 -25.55 -37.39 28.76
CA ALA A 108 -25.03 -38.47 27.92
C ALA A 108 -24.24 -37.92 26.72
N PHE A 109 -23.07 -38.52 26.46
CA PHE A 109 -22.21 -38.22 25.31
C PHE A 109 -21.74 -36.75 25.22
N THR A 110 -21.67 -36.05 26.36
CA THR A 110 -21.05 -34.72 26.46
C THR A 110 -19.83 -34.77 27.37
N GLN A 111 -18.78 -34.04 27.00
CA GLN A 111 -17.62 -33.80 27.85
C GLN A 111 -17.46 -32.29 28.02
N VAL A 112 -17.73 -31.77 29.21
CA VAL A 112 -17.68 -30.32 29.44
C VAL A 112 -16.30 -29.90 29.95
N VAL A 113 -15.71 -28.91 29.29
CA VAL A 113 -14.46 -28.27 29.68
C VAL A 113 -14.76 -26.83 30.08
N ILE A 114 -14.48 -26.48 31.34
CA ILE A 114 -14.56 -25.11 31.83
C ILE A 114 -13.18 -24.48 31.65
N ALA A 115 -13.05 -23.53 30.72
CA ALA A 115 -11.82 -22.78 30.53
C ALA A 115 -11.73 -21.65 31.57
N GLN A 116 -11.38 -22.00 32.81
CA GLN A 116 -11.19 -21.02 33.90
C GLN A 116 -9.88 -20.25 33.74
N SER A 117 -9.85 -19.01 34.23
CA SER A 117 -8.67 -18.14 34.24
C SER A 117 -8.40 -17.61 35.65
N SER A 118 -7.15 -17.64 36.10
CA SER A 118 -6.73 -17.08 37.39
C SER A 118 -6.83 -15.55 37.44
N SER A 119 -6.94 -14.90 36.28
CA SER A 119 -7.25 -13.48 36.09
C SER A 119 -7.83 -13.34 34.68
N PRO A 120 -9.15 -13.54 34.48
CA PRO A 120 -9.71 -13.44 33.14
C PRO A 120 -9.61 -11.97 32.72
N THR A 121 -8.72 -11.64 31.79
CA THR A 121 -8.78 -10.39 31.05
C THR A 121 -9.40 -10.73 29.72
N ILE A 122 -10.54 -10.11 29.36
CA ILE A 122 -11.06 -10.22 28.00
C ILE A 122 -10.17 -9.33 27.14
N ILE A 123 -9.13 -9.93 26.57
CA ILE A 123 -8.30 -9.32 25.55
C ILE A 123 -8.99 -9.59 24.22
N LYS A 124 -9.66 -8.58 23.67
CA LYS A 124 -9.94 -8.55 22.23
C LYS A 124 -8.59 -8.32 21.57
N ALA A 125 -8.11 -9.24 20.73
CA ALA A 125 -6.79 -9.12 20.10
C ALA A 125 -6.64 -7.74 19.47
N ASP A 126 -5.60 -7.00 19.88
CA ASP A 126 -5.21 -5.75 19.21
C ASP A 126 -4.88 -6.05 17.75
N SER A 127 -5.06 -5.06 16.87
CA SER A 127 -4.49 -5.11 15.53
C SER A 127 -3.01 -5.46 15.64
N ASP A 128 -2.55 -6.52 14.95
CA ASP A 128 -1.16 -6.98 14.96
C ASP A 128 -0.19 -5.90 14.43
N TYR A 129 0.10 -4.89 15.26
CA TYR A 129 0.97 -3.77 14.94
C TYR A 129 2.38 -4.26 14.57
N GLY A 130 2.81 -5.40 15.13
CA GLY A 130 4.09 -6.03 14.77
C GLY A 130 4.13 -6.52 13.32
N ALA A 131 3.04 -7.09 12.81
CA ALA A 131 2.95 -7.52 11.41
C ALA A 131 2.88 -6.30 10.48
N LEU A 132 2.10 -5.28 10.84
CA LEU A 132 2.06 -4.02 10.10
C LEU A 132 3.44 -3.35 10.05
N PHE A 133 4.15 -3.31 11.17
CA PHE A 133 5.51 -2.77 11.25
C PHE A 133 6.48 -3.52 10.34
N LEU A 134 6.44 -4.86 10.38
CA LEU A 134 7.28 -5.68 9.51
C LEU A 134 6.98 -5.41 8.03
N ILE A 135 5.70 -5.43 7.64
CA ILE A 135 5.28 -5.20 6.24
C ILE A 135 5.69 -3.80 5.77
N GLU A 136 5.46 -2.78 6.58
CA GLU A 136 5.77 -1.39 6.22
C GLU A 136 7.28 -1.15 6.18
N SER A 137 8.07 -1.82 7.03
CA SER A 137 9.54 -1.77 6.97
C SER A 137 10.11 -2.28 5.64
N LEU A 138 9.40 -3.20 4.96
CA LEU A 138 9.81 -3.77 3.68
C LEU A 138 9.50 -2.87 2.48
N ARG A 139 8.66 -1.83 2.63
CA ARG A 139 8.32 -0.91 1.51
C ARG A 139 9.46 0.04 1.14
N GLY A 140 10.42 0.24 2.05
CA GLY A 140 11.62 1.07 1.85
C GLY A 140 11.40 2.58 1.96
N ARG A 141 10.40 3.14 1.26
CA ARG A 141 10.03 4.57 1.36
C ARG A 141 8.54 4.73 1.62
N HIS A 142 8.19 5.86 2.25
CA HIS A 142 6.81 6.21 2.61
C HIS A 142 6.11 5.12 3.45
N ALA A 143 6.89 4.35 4.22
CA ALA A 143 6.38 3.44 5.23
C ALA A 143 5.52 4.21 6.25
N SER A 144 4.39 3.60 6.63
CA SER A 144 3.33 4.28 7.37
C SER A 144 2.78 3.41 8.49
N LEU A 145 2.57 3.97 9.67
CA LEU A 145 1.94 3.28 10.82
C LEU A 145 0.70 4.04 11.34
N GLY A 146 0.00 4.74 10.44
CA GLY A 146 -1.24 5.43 10.76
C GLY A 146 -2.46 4.50 10.75
N ASN A 147 -3.64 5.11 10.83
CA ASN A 147 -4.91 4.40 10.70
C ASN A 147 -5.09 3.88 9.28
N ILE A 148 -5.81 2.77 9.15
CA ILE A 148 -6.13 2.15 7.86
C ILE A 148 -7.62 2.32 7.59
N PHE A 149 -7.93 2.87 6.42
CA PHE A 149 -9.29 3.01 5.92
C PHE A 149 -9.45 2.29 4.59
N TYR A 150 -10.67 1.86 4.29
CA TYR A 150 -11.04 1.15 3.08
C TYR A 150 -12.07 1.96 2.30
N TRP A 151 -11.79 2.15 1.03
CA TRP A 151 -12.64 2.87 0.10
C TRP A 151 -13.09 1.92 -1.02
N ASN A 152 -14.41 1.77 -1.18
CA ASN A 152 -15.03 0.94 -2.19
C ASN A 152 -16.10 1.72 -2.94
N PRO A 153 -15.85 2.17 -4.18
CA PRO A 153 -16.79 2.98 -4.95
C PRO A 153 -17.99 2.20 -5.52
N VAL A 154 -18.03 0.86 -5.38
CA VAL A 154 -19.09 0.02 -5.94
C VAL A 154 -20.09 -0.40 -4.87
N SER A 155 -19.61 -0.99 -3.77
CA SER A 155 -20.46 -1.56 -2.71
C SER A 155 -20.25 -0.93 -1.33
N GLY A 156 -19.44 0.12 -1.23
CA GLY A 156 -19.27 0.88 0.01
C GLY A 156 -20.49 1.71 0.39
N SER A 157 -20.46 2.29 1.59
CA SER A 157 -21.44 3.28 2.06
C SER A 157 -20.75 4.34 2.90
N ASP A 158 -21.05 5.62 2.69
CA ASP A 158 -20.43 6.73 3.44
C ASP A 158 -20.90 6.84 4.91
N ASP A 159 -21.89 6.04 5.29
CA ASP A 159 -22.29 5.84 6.69
C ASP A 159 -21.38 4.83 7.40
N ASN A 160 -20.57 4.08 6.67
CA ASN A 160 -19.65 3.12 7.26
C ASN A 160 -18.46 3.80 7.95
N THR A 161 -17.83 3.05 8.85
CA THR A 161 -16.64 3.50 9.59
C THR A 161 -15.37 3.47 8.75
N GLY A 162 -15.34 2.72 7.63
CA GLY A 162 -14.17 2.60 6.77
C GLY A 162 -13.05 1.73 7.34
N VAL A 163 -13.18 1.14 8.53
CA VAL A 163 -12.06 0.46 9.22
C VAL A 163 -11.87 -1.02 8.83
N THR A 164 -12.80 -1.58 8.04
CA THR A 164 -12.67 -2.93 7.47
C THR A 164 -13.07 -2.93 5.99
N PRO A 165 -12.62 -3.90 5.17
CA PRO A 165 -13.04 -4.00 3.78
C PRO A 165 -14.55 -4.14 3.59
N GLN A 166 -15.23 -4.85 4.52
CA GLN A 166 -16.69 -5.06 4.48
C GLN A 166 -17.47 -3.81 4.87
N ALA A 167 -16.87 -2.94 5.69
CA ALA A 167 -17.41 -1.64 6.09
C ALA A 167 -16.64 -0.50 5.40
N ALA A 168 -16.28 -0.68 4.13
CA ALA A 168 -15.62 0.35 3.35
C ALA A 168 -16.58 1.52 3.08
N VAL A 169 -16.03 2.74 3.02
CA VAL A 169 -16.79 3.93 2.63
C VAL A 169 -16.94 4.01 1.11
N LEU A 170 -17.97 4.73 0.63
CA LEU A 170 -18.31 4.78 -0.79
C LEU A 170 -17.44 5.78 -1.56
N THR A 171 -17.24 6.97 -1.01
CA THR A 171 -16.53 8.06 -1.70
C THR A 171 -15.11 8.24 -1.17
N PHE A 172 -14.22 8.70 -2.06
CA PHE A 172 -12.86 9.06 -1.66
C PHE A 172 -12.88 10.22 -0.66
N ASP A 173 -13.77 11.20 -0.85
CA ASP A 173 -13.90 12.34 0.06
C ASP A 173 -14.26 11.90 1.48
N LYS A 174 -15.17 10.92 1.62
CA LYS A 174 -15.45 10.32 2.91
C LYS A 174 -14.23 9.62 3.48
N ALA A 175 -13.52 8.80 2.69
CA ALA A 175 -12.32 8.09 3.15
C ALA A 175 -11.25 9.05 3.66
N GLN A 176 -10.98 10.12 2.90
CA GLN A 176 -10.03 11.16 3.27
C GLN A 176 -10.51 11.99 4.48
N SER A 177 -11.81 12.16 4.69
CA SER A 177 -12.34 12.85 5.87
C SER A 177 -12.06 12.11 7.18
N LEU A 178 -11.96 10.78 7.12
CA LEU A 178 -11.59 9.93 8.26
C LEU A 178 -10.08 10.00 8.57
N ALA A 179 -9.28 10.33 7.55
CA ALA A 179 -7.84 10.49 7.70
C ALA A 179 -7.45 11.81 8.37
N THR A 180 -6.45 11.72 9.23
CA THR A 180 -5.83 12.84 9.93
C THR A 180 -4.54 13.25 9.21
N ALA A 181 -4.45 14.53 8.86
CA ALA A 181 -3.25 15.06 8.21
C ALA A 181 -2.03 14.90 9.13
N GLY A 182 -0.91 14.45 8.57
CA GLY A 182 0.33 14.20 9.32
C GLY A 182 0.34 12.90 10.13
N ASN A 183 -0.76 12.14 10.16
CA ASN A 183 -0.84 10.89 10.92
C ASN A 183 -0.37 9.65 10.15
N HIS A 184 0.15 9.81 8.93
CA HIS A 184 0.63 8.69 8.12
C HIS A 184 -0.45 7.63 7.84
N ASP A 185 -1.72 8.07 7.71
CA ASP A 185 -2.85 7.19 7.44
C ASP A 185 -2.79 6.56 6.04
N ILE A 186 -3.44 5.41 5.88
CA ILE A 186 -3.49 4.64 4.65
C ILE A 186 -4.96 4.47 4.23
N ILE A 187 -5.26 4.75 2.97
CA ILE A 187 -6.52 4.38 2.32
C ILE A 187 -6.24 3.28 1.31
N PHE A 188 -6.83 2.11 1.54
CA PHE A 188 -6.86 1.02 0.56
C PHE A 188 -8.10 1.16 -0.33
N ALA A 189 -7.86 1.28 -1.63
CA ALA A 189 -8.91 1.19 -2.63
C ALA A 189 -9.26 -0.30 -2.85
N VAL A 190 -10.53 -0.63 -2.72
CA VAL A 190 -11.05 -2.00 -2.83
C VAL A 190 -11.63 -2.17 -4.23
N SER A 191 -11.10 -3.13 -4.99
CA SER A 191 -11.74 -3.55 -6.24
C SER A 191 -12.72 -4.69 -5.95
N SER A 192 -14.01 -4.44 -6.15
CA SER A 192 -15.07 -5.42 -5.88
C SER A 192 -16.12 -5.53 -6.99
N ASP A 193 -15.95 -4.82 -8.11
CA ASP A 193 -16.85 -4.93 -9.23
C ASP A 193 -16.85 -6.37 -9.82
N PRO A 194 -18.01 -7.01 -10.02
CA PRO A 194 -18.10 -8.35 -10.58
C PRO A 194 -17.49 -8.50 -11.98
N SER A 195 -17.32 -7.42 -12.74
CA SER A 195 -16.65 -7.41 -14.04
C SER A 195 -15.13 -7.58 -13.95
N GLY A 196 -14.56 -7.49 -12.73
CA GLY A 196 -13.12 -7.53 -12.48
C GLY A 196 -12.42 -6.17 -12.58
N VAL A 197 -13.16 -5.11 -12.97
CA VAL A 197 -12.64 -3.74 -13.03
C VAL A 197 -13.57 -2.80 -12.27
N THR A 198 -13.02 -2.21 -11.20
CA THR A 198 -13.70 -1.17 -10.44
C THR A 198 -13.33 0.19 -10.99
N THR A 199 -14.32 0.97 -11.44
CA THR A 199 -14.09 2.25 -12.11
C THR A 199 -14.59 3.42 -11.27
N VAL A 200 -13.73 4.41 -11.07
CA VAL A 200 -14.06 5.69 -10.46
C VAL A 200 -14.24 6.73 -11.56
N THR A 201 -15.44 7.31 -11.63
CA THR A 201 -15.85 8.23 -12.70
C THR A 201 -15.73 9.70 -12.34
N THR A 202 -15.21 9.99 -11.15
CA THR A 202 -14.98 11.34 -10.63
C THR A 202 -13.51 11.58 -10.37
N PRO A 203 -12.97 12.76 -10.70
CA PRO A 203 -11.64 13.16 -10.23
C PRO A 203 -11.55 13.21 -8.70
N ILE A 204 -10.33 13.11 -8.16
CA ILE A 204 -10.08 13.22 -6.72
C ILE A 204 -9.01 14.26 -6.40
N THR A 205 -9.10 14.88 -5.22
CA THR A 205 -8.09 15.81 -4.69
C THR A 205 -7.60 15.34 -3.32
N ILE A 206 -6.29 15.09 -3.22
CA ILE A 206 -5.62 14.70 -1.98
C ILE A 206 -5.08 15.95 -1.28
N THR A 207 -5.66 16.25 -0.11
CA THR A 207 -5.41 17.44 0.70
C THR A 207 -4.82 17.13 2.08
N LYS A 208 -4.78 15.85 2.48
CA LYS A 208 -4.21 15.42 3.77
C LYS A 208 -2.73 15.08 3.61
N SER A 209 -1.86 15.82 4.30
CA SER A 209 -0.42 15.54 4.28
C SER A 209 -0.13 14.15 4.84
N THR A 210 0.89 13.49 4.30
CA THR A 210 1.37 12.13 4.65
C THR A 210 0.42 10.98 4.33
N LEU A 211 -0.72 11.23 3.69
CA LEU A 211 -1.71 10.20 3.33
C LEU A 211 -1.15 9.24 2.28
N LYS A 212 -1.41 7.93 2.45
CA LYS A 212 -1.07 6.90 1.47
C LYS A 212 -2.34 6.38 0.81
N LEU A 213 -2.49 6.57 -0.50
CA LEU A 213 -3.57 5.99 -1.29
C LEU A 213 -3.02 4.79 -2.06
N ARG A 214 -3.56 3.60 -1.80
CA ARG A 214 -3.02 2.33 -2.32
C ARG A 214 -4.11 1.53 -3.01
N GLY A 215 -3.89 1.19 -4.27
CA GLY A 215 -4.78 0.37 -5.08
C GLY A 215 -4.20 -1.01 -5.41
N PRO A 216 -5.06 -1.92 -5.92
CA PRO A 216 -4.68 -3.28 -6.29
C PRO A 216 -4.03 -3.38 -7.69
N GLY A 217 -3.71 -2.26 -8.34
CA GLY A 217 -3.18 -2.20 -9.71
C GLY A 217 -4.26 -2.00 -10.76
N PHE A 218 -4.10 -2.64 -11.91
CA PHE A 218 -5.00 -2.51 -13.07
C PHE A 218 -6.51 -2.72 -12.78
N PRO A 219 -6.93 -3.62 -11.86
CA PRO A 219 -8.35 -3.82 -11.55
C PRO A 219 -9.06 -2.63 -10.91
N PHE A 220 -8.35 -1.55 -10.54
CA PHE A 220 -8.94 -0.32 -10.03
C PHE A 220 -8.54 0.85 -10.91
N GLN A 221 -9.53 1.44 -11.59
CA GLN A 221 -9.32 2.41 -12.65
C GLN A 221 -9.94 3.75 -12.29
N PHE A 222 -9.18 4.83 -12.43
CA PHE A 222 -9.73 6.16 -12.53
C PHE A 222 -10.01 6.46 -14.01
N ALA A 223 -11.28 6.69 -14.34
CA ALA A 223 -11.72 7.09 -15.66
C ALA A 223 -12.85 8.13 -15.55
N PRO A 224 -12.50 9.40 -15.24
CA PRO A 224 -13.49 10.46 -15.12
C PRO A 224 -14.34 10.62 -16.38
N THR A 225 -15.61 10.97 -16.21
CA THR A 225 -16.54 11.17 -17.34
C THR A 225 -16.70 12.64 -17.74
N THR A 226 -16.18 13.57 -16.93
CA THR A 226 -16.26 15.02 -17.17
C THR A 226 -14.87 15.61 -17.23
N ALA A 227 -14.60 16.37 -18.30
CA ALA A 227 -13.33 17.05 -18.50
C ALA A 227 -13.22 18.35 -17.68
N GLY A 228 -11.99 18.84 -17.51
CA GLY A 228 -11.68 20.15 -16.90
C GLY A 228 -10.93 20.08 -15.57
N ASN A 229 -10.58 18.88 -15.09
CA ASN A 229 -9.77 18.69 -13.90
C ASN A 229 -8.80 17.51 -14.08
N PRO A 230 -7.60 17.57 -13.48
CA PRO A 230 -6.71 16.41 -13.44
C PRO A 230 -7.39 15.25 -12.71
N THR A 231 -7.11 14.01 -13.13
CA THR A 231 -7.80 12.82 -12.59
C THR A 231 -7.48 12.59 -11.11
N ILE A 232 -6.21 12.77 -10.74
CA ILE A 232 -5.76 12.81 -9.35
C ILE A 232 -4.97 14.11 -9.15
N GLN A 233 -5.45 14.97 -8.26
CA GLN A 233 -4.74 16.16 -7.83
C GLN A 233 -4.15 15.96 -6.44
N ILE A 234 -2.88 16.29 -6.25
CA ILE A 234 -2.18 16.16 -4.96
C ILE A 234 -1.67 17.52 -4.55
N THR A 235 -2.33 18.12 -3.55
CA THR A 235 -1.98 19.45 -3.03
C THR A 235 -1.27 19.40 -1.68
N ALA A 236 -1.17 18.23 -1.06
CA ALA A 236 -0.56 18.04 0.24
C ALA A 236 0.78 17.31 0.19
N ASP A 237 1.63 17.59 1.18
CA ASP A 237 2.99 17.05 1.24
C ASP A 237 3.04 15.61 1.75
N GLY A 238 4.07 14.86 1.36
CA GLY A 238 4.35 13.52 1.90
C GLY A 238 3.39 12.43 1.44
N VAL A 239 2.56 12.70 0.42
CA VAL A 239 1.55 11.77 -0.08
C VAL A 239 2.18 10.61 -0.85
N GLU A 240 1.59 9.43 -0.77
CA GLU A 240 1.86 8.32 -1.69
C GLU A 240 0.60 7.99 -2.50
N VAL A 241 0.74 7.83 -3.81
CA VAL A 241 -0.28 7.22 -4.67
C VAL A 241 0.35 6.02 -5.36
N SER A 242 -0.21 4.83 -5.13
CA SER A 242 0.35 3.61 -5.72
C SER A 242 -0.66 2.58 -6.18
N GLY A 243 -0.37 1.88 -7.27
CA GLY A 243 -1.15 0.70 -7.69
C GLY A 243 -2.47 1.05 -8.35
N PHE A 244 -2.47 1.96 -9.33
CA PHE A 244 -3.68 2.39 -10.02
C PHE A 244 -3.49 2.45 -11.53
N TYR A 245 -4.58 2.22 -12.26
CA TYR A 245 -4.68 2.60 -13.67
C TYR A 245 -5.47 3.90 -13.79
N ILE A 246 -4.96 4.86 -14.57
CA ILE A 246 -5.43 6.24 -14.58
C ILE A 246 -5.58 6.70 -16.02
N THR A 247 -6.75 7.20 -16.38
CA THR A 247 -7.04 7.90 -17.63
C THR A 247 -7.88 9.13 -17.36
N THR A 248 -8.08 10.00 -18.35
CA THR A 248 -8.85 11.25 -18.20
C THR A 248 -10.12 11.21 -19.03
N ALA A 249 -11.08 12.07 -18.71
CA ALA A 249 -12.22 12.31 -19.57
C ALA A 249 -11.78 12.83 -20.96
N SER A 250 -12.57 12.51 -21.99
CA SER A 250 -12.35 13.03 -23.33
C SER A 250 -12.78 14.51 -23.45
N GLY A 251 -12.17 15.24 -24.38
CA GLY A 251 -12.58 16.62 -24.73
C GLY A 251 -11.91 17.75 -23.92
N GLY A 252 -11.01 17.43 -22.99
CA GLY A 252 -10.21 18.41 -22.22
C GLY A 252 -8.72 18.43 -22.58
N THR A 253 -7.91 19.02 -21.70
CA THR A 253 -6.44 18.93 -21.68
C THR A 253 -5.98 18.51 -20.27
N ASP A 254 -6.67 17.51 -19.73
CA ASP A 254 -6.58 17.15 -18.32
C ASP A 254 -5.36 16.26 -18.07
N ASN A 255 -4.66 16.52 -16.96
CA ASN A 255 -3.53 15.69 -16.57
C ASN A 255 -4.02 14.39 -15.88
N GLY A 256 -3.27 13.30 -16.03
CA GLY A 256 -3.56 12.07 -15.27
C GLY A 256 -3.35 12.29 -13.78
N ILE A 257 -2.13 12.69 -13.40
CA ILE A 257 -1.79 13.06 -12.03
C ILE A 257 -1.18 14.46 -12.03
N GLU A 258 -1.65 15.33 -11.14
CA GLU A 258 -1.08 16.65 -10.93
C GLU A 258 -0.60 16.83 -9.48
N ILE A 259 0.62 17.33 -9.32
CA ILE A 259 1.33 17.35 -8.04
C ILE A 259 1.82 18.77 -7.75
N SER A 260 1.35 19.37 -6.66
CA SER A 260 1.88 20.62 -6.10
C SER A 260 2.43 20.47 -4.67
N GLY A 261 2.14 19.36 -3.99
CA GLY A 261 2.71 19.05 -2.68
C GLY A 261 4.16 18.53 -2.75
N ASP A 262 4.94 18.80 -1.71
CA ASP A 262 6.32 18.35 -1.57
C ASP A 262 6.42 16.87 -1.17
N ASN A 263 7.55 16.23 -1.49
CA ASN A 263 7.89 14.87 -1.06
C ASN A 263 6.79 13.87 -1.39
N VAL A 264 6.21 13.96 -2.59
CA VAL A 264 5.17 13.04 -3.07
C VAL A 264 5.82 11.82 -3.72
N LEU A 265 5.26 10.63 -3.49
CA LEU A 265 5.66 9.38 -4.14
C LEU A 265 4.53 8.87 -5.04
N ILE A 266 4.79 8.77 -6.33
CA ILE A 266 3.95 8.05 -7.29
C ILE A 266 4.65 6.74 -7.61
N LYS A 267 3.96 5.61 -7.42
CA LYS A 267 4.59 4.30 -7.57
C LYS A 267 3.66 3.25 -8.17
N ASP A 268 4.15 2.37 -9.04
CA ASP A 268 3.36 1.22 -9.54
C ASP A 268 2.03 1.67 -10.19
N CYS A 269 2.02 2.85 -10.82
CA CYS A 269 0.86 3.44 -11.48
C CYS A 269 0.99 3.31 -13.00
N TRP A 270 -0.14 3.04 -13.66
CA TRP A 270 -0.26 3.06 -15.11
C TRP A 270 -1.15 4.24 -15.53
N VAL A 271 -0.53 5.28 -16.07
CA VAL A 271 -1.22 6.45 -16.61
C VAL A 271 -1.31 6.30 -18.12
N LYS A 272 -2.52 6.28 -18.68
CA LYS A 272 -2.72 6.01 -20.10
C LYS A 272 -3.77 6.90 -20.74
N GLY A 273 -3.48 7.39 -21.95
CA GLY A 273 -4.47 8.06 -22.80
C GLY A 273 -4.98 9.36 -22.19
N THR A 274 -4.15 10.08 -21.44
CA THR A 274 -4.55 11.37 -20.88
C THR A 274 -4.69 12.41 -21.98
N THR A 275 -5.67 13.31 -21.86
CA THR A 275 -5.86 14.40 -22.84
C THR A 275 -4.87 15.55 -22.67
N GLY A 276 -4.27 15.70 -21.48
CA GLY A 276 -3.12 16.53 -21.17
C GLY A 276 -1.86 15.70 -20.91
N ASN A 277 -1.05 16.11 -19.94
CA ASN A 277 0.15 15.38 -19.55
C ASN A 277 -0.19 14.12 -18.73
N GLY A 278 0.66 13.10 -18.78
CA GLY A 278 0.49 11.90 -17.95
C GLY A 278 0.62 12.26 -16.47
N ILE A 279 1.79 12.72 -16.07
CA ILE A 279 2.07 13.25 -14.74
C ILE A 279 2.63 14.67 -14.87
N TYR A 280 2.03 15.62 -14.15
CA TYR A 280 2.50 17.00 -14.10
C TYR A 280 2.90 17.38 -12.67
N VAL A 281 4.18 17.70 -12.48
CA VAL A 281 4.69 18.26 -11.23
C VAL A 281 4.73 19.77 -11.39
N THR A 282 3.79 20.49 -10.80
CA THR A 282 3.59 21.93 -11.03
C THR A 282 4.69 22.75 -10.37
N SER A 283 4.88 22.57 -9.07
CA SER A 283 5.85 23.27 -8.22
C SER A 283 6.07 22.49 -6.92
N ALA A 284 6.95 21.48 -6.95
CA ALA A 284 7.18 20.61 -5.79
C ALA A 284 8.66 20.29 -5.59
N SER A 285 9.05 19.94 -4.37
CA SER A 285 10.41 19.50 -4.04
C SER A 285 10.41 18.06 -3.57
N ARG A 286 11.44 17.29 -3.96
CA ARG A 286 11.65 15.88 -3.52
C ARG A 286 10.59 14.89 -4.01
N THR A 287 9.88 15.19 -5.10
CA THR A 287 8.91 14.27 -5.70
C THR A 287 9.61 13.05 -6.30
N GLN A 288 9.03 11.87 -6.12
CA GLN A 288 9.53 10.63 -6.70
C GLN A 288 8.47 9.97 -7.56
N ILE A 289 8.85 9.58 -8.77
CA ILE A 289 8.04 8.78 -9.68
C ILE A 289 8.83 7.50 -9.92
N ASP A 290 8.29 6.36 -9.49
CA ASP A 290 9.01 5.08 -9.42
C ASP A 290 8.17 3.94 -10.02
N THR A 291 8.72 3.19 -10.96
CA THR A 291 8.08 1.96 -11.48
C THR A 291 6.68 2.25 -12.04
N CYS A 292 6.53 3.36 -12.77
CA CYS A 292 5.28 3.76 -13.43
C CYS A 292 5.32 3.51 -14.95
N ALA A 293 4.17 3.23 -15.55
CA ALA A 293 3.97 3.24 -16.99
C ALA A 293 3.17 4.47 -17.40
N ILE A 294 3.69 5.27 -18.33
CA ILE A 294 3.05 6.48 -18.85
C ILE A 294 2.96 6.38 -20.37
N GLU A 295 1.75 6.16 -20.87
CA GLU A 295 1.52 5.72 -22.24
C GLU A 295 0.47 6.55 -22.98
N ASP A 296 0.70 6.78 -24.27
CA ASP A 296 -0.29 7.30 -25.22
C ASP A 296 -0.96 8.61 -24.76
N CYS A 297 -0.26 9.44 -23.98
CA CYS A 297 -0.77 10.72 -23.52
C CYS A 297 -0.68 11.77 -24.63
N ALA A 298 -1.74 12.56 -24.83
CA ALA A 298 -1.76 13.62 -25.83
C ALA A 298 -0.76 14.75 -25.50
N GLY A 299 -0.43 14.93 -24.22
CA GLY A 299 0.63 15.83 -23.74
C GLY A 299 1.98 15.12 -23.53
N ILE A 300 2.77 15.66 -22.60
CA ILE A 300 4.03 15.05 -22.18
C ILE A 300 3.76 13.90 -21.21
N GLY A 301 4.56 12.84 -21.28
CA GLY A 301 4.49 11.76 -20.31
C GLY A 301 4.69 12.28 -18.88
N ILE A 302 5.84 12.88 -18.60
CA ILE A 302 6.12 13.57 -17.32
C ILE A 302 6.57 15.01 -17.56
N ASP A 303 5.77 15.98 -17.13
CA ASP A 303 6.11 17.40 -17.22
C ASP A 303 6.54 17.93 -15.84
N ILE A 304 7.69 18.58 -15.79
CA ILE A 304 8.28 19.18 -14.60
C ILE A 304 8.22 20.70 -14.75
N GLY A 305 7.28 21.29 -14.01
CA GLY A 305 6.99 22.71 -13.97
C GLY A 305 7.99 23.51 -13.14
N ALA A 306 7.88 24.84 -13.25
CA ALA A 306 8.78 25.80 -12.62
C ALA A 306 8.87 25.62 -11.09
N SER A 307 10.02 26.01 -10.53
CA SER A 307 10.30 25.88 -9.09
C SER A 307 10.29 24.44 -8.55
N THR A 308 10.35 23.43 -9.42
CA THR A 308 10.45 22.02 -9.00
C THR A 308 11.90 21.60 -8.77
N SER A 309 12.19 21.02 -7.61
CA SER A 309 13.57 20.64 -7.26
C SER A 309 13.70 19.23 -6.69
N LEU A 310 14.89 18.64 -6.80
CA LEU A 310 15.23 17.36 -6.17
C LEU A 310 14.28 16.20 -6.54
N SER A 311 13.61 16.27 -7.70
CA SER A 311 12.73 15.20 -8.14
C SER A 311 13.54 14.02 -8.64
N THR A 312 13.06 12.80 -8.42
CA THR A 312 13.68 11.57 -8.93
C THR A 312 12.68 10.76 -9.74
N ILE A 313 12.99 10.52 -11.01
CA ILE A 313 12.15 9.73 -11.91
C ILE A 313 12.93 8.49 -12.31
N LYS A 314 12.44 7.32 -11.89
CA LYS A 314 13.20 6.09 -12.06
C LYS A 314 12.36 4.86 -12.39
N LYS A 315 12.94 3.94 -13.14
CA LYS A 315 12.32 2.66 -13.52
C LYS A 315 10.96 2.82 -14.21
N CYS A 316 10.74 3.96 -14.85
CA CYS A 316 9.50 4.26 -15.56
C CYS A 316 9.57 3.80 -17.02
N ILE A 317 8.41 3.44 -17.56
CA ILE A 317 8.18 3.25 -18.99
C ILE A 317 7.42 4.48 -19.50
N ILE A 318 7.96 5.18 -20.49
CA ILE A 318 7.41 6.43 -21.02
C ILE A 318 7.34 6.33 -22.55
N THR A 319 6.15 6.09 -23.10
CA THR A 319 5.99 5.79 -24.53
C THR A 319 4.73 6.34 -25.18
N GLY A 320 4.77 6.59 -26.49
CA GLY A 320 3.59 6.98 -27.26
C GLY A 320 3.03 8.37 -26.93
N ASN A 321 3.76 9.16 -26.14
CA ASN A 321 3.32 10.49 -25.72
C ASN A 321 3.78 11.56 -26.72
N ALA A 322 3.22 12.78 -26.66
CA ALA A 322 3.71 13.88 -27.48
C ALA A 322 5.18 14.29 -27.18
N GLY A 323 5.66 13.96 -25.98
CA GLY A 323 7.08 13.93 -25.61
C GLY A 323 7.25 13.13 -24.32
N GLY A 324 8.46 12.61 -24.06
CA GLY A 324 8.69 11.72 -22.92
C GLY A 324 8.65 12.48 -21.59
N VAL A 325 9.70 13.26 -21.34
CA VAL A 325 9.86 14.09 -20.15
C VAL A 325 10.22 15.50 -20.58
N ARG A 326 9.61 16.51 -19.94
CA ARG A 326 9.96 17.91 -20.11
C ARG A 326 10.33 18.54 -18.77
N LEU A 327 11.40 19.35 -18.77
CA LEU A 327 11.72 20.28 -17.71
C LEU A 327 11.78 21.67 -18.35
N SER A 328 10.83 22.54 -18.06
CA SER A 328 10.79 23.88 -18.68
C SER A 328 10.33 24.96 -17.73
N GLY A 329 11.06 26.08 -17.74
CA GLY A 329 10.84 27.20 -16.82
C GLY A 329 12.08 27.49 -15.99
N SER A 330 11.94 28.38 -15.01
CA SER A 330 13.01 28.75 -14.07
C SER A 330 12.79 28.10 -12.70
N GLY A 331 13.83 28.11 -11.87
CA GLY A 331 13.78 27.54 -10.52
C GLY A 331 13.80 26.01 -10.48
N ILE A 332 13.93 25.34 -11.63
CA ILE A 332 14.03 23.89 -11.72
C ILE A 332 15.47 23.46 -11.47
N ASN A 333 15.71 22.66 -10.43
CA ASN A 333 17.09 22.28 -10.08
C ASN A 333 17.25 20.89 -9.43
N ASP A 334 18.41 20.28 -9.63
CA ASP A 334 18.85 19.06 -8.95
C ASP A 334 17.93 17.83 -9.18
N ASN A 335 17.31 17.75 -10.35
CA ASN A 335 16.42 16.64 -10.71
C ASN A 335 17.20 15.47 -11.31
N ILE A 336 16.79 14.24 -11.01
CA ILE A 336 17.51 13.02 -11.36
C ILE A 336 16.60 12.05 -12.11
N PHE A 337 17.14 11.48 -13.20
CA PHE A 337 16.52 10.44 -14.00
C PHE A 337 17.38 9.17 -13.95
N GLU A 338 16.76 8.02 -13.66
CA GLU A 338 17.47 6.73 -13.57
C GLU A 338 16.72 5.55 -14.18
N THR A 339 17.38 4.75 -15.00
CA THR A 339 16.89 3.42 -15.42
C THR A 339 15.49 3.48 -16.06
N ASN A 340 15.22 4.51 -16.85
CA ASN A 340 13.94 4.65 -17.54
C ASN A 340 14.00 4.07 -18.94
N LEU A 341 12.87 3.55 -19.41
CA LEU A 341 12.64 3.15 -20.79
C LEU A 341 11.78 4.23 -21.46
N ILE A 342 12.38 5.06 -22.31
CA ILE A 342 11.74 6.22 -22.92
C ILE A 342 11.77 6.06 -24.43
N TYR A 343 10.64 5.70 -25.05
CA TYR A 343 10.63 5.31 -26.45
C TYR A 343 9.36 5.68 -27.21
N ASN A 344 9.43 5.74 -28.53
CA ASN A 344 8.30 5.98 -29.43
C ASN A 344 7.43 7.21 -29.05
N ASN A 345 8.03 8.21 -28.41
CA ASN A 345 7.35 9.47 -28.18
C ASN A 345 7.42 10.32 -29.46
N SER A 346 6.35 11.04 -29.78
CA SER A 346 6.25 11.86 -31.00
C SER A 346 7.22 13.05 -30.99
N GLY A 347 7.77 13.38 -29.82
CA GLY A 347 8.72 14.46 -29.60
C GLY A 347 10.01 13.98 -28.94
N ILE A 348 10.58 14.83 -28.10
CA ILE A 348 11.86 14.57 -27.42
C ILE A 348 11.65 13.59 -26.25
N GLY A 349 12.59 12.68 -26.05
CA GLY A 349 12.60 11.73 -24.93
C GLY A 349 12.77 12.44 -23.58
N ILE A 350 13.88 13.16 -23.37
CA ILE A 350 14.06 14.09 -22.25
C ILE A 350 14.43 15.47 -22.79
N ASN A 351 13.56 16.46 -22.57
CA ASN A 351 13.77 17.84 -22.97
C ASN A 351 14.06 18.72 -21.75
N ILE A 352 15.32 19.16 -21.62
CA ILE A 352 15.77 20.10 -20.60
C ILE A 352 15.80 21.50 -21.22
N GLY A 353 14.90 22.36 -20.78
CA GLY A 353 14.79 23.74 -21.24
C GLY A 353 15.84 24.68 -20.63
N THR A 354 15.89 25.90 -21.17
CA THR A 354 16.73 26.96 -20.63
C THR A 354 16.32 27.33 -19.21
N GLY A 355 17.30 27.65 -18.35
CA GLY A 355 17.06 28.01 -16.94
C GLY A 355 16.92 26.83 -15.98
N VAL A 356 16.93 25.59 -16.49
CA VAL A 356 17.01 24.36 -15.68
C VAL A 356 18.46 24.11 -15.25
N LEU A 357 18.67 23.81 -13.97
CA LEU A 357 20.01 23.66 -13.39
C LEU A 357 20.25 22.23 -12.89
N ARG A 358 21.46 21.70 -13.12
CA ARG A 358 21.97 20.49 -12.46
C ARG A 358 21.07 19.26 -12.59
N THR A 359 20.56 19.01 -13.80
CA THR A 359 19.81 17.78 -14.08
C THR A 359 20.78 16.61 -14.22
N GLY A 360 20.54 15.50 -13.52
CA GLY A 360 21.28 14.26 -13.67
C GLY A 360 20.51 13.23 -14.48
N ILE A 361 20.97 12.91 -15.69
CA ILE A 361 20.50 11.75 -16.46
C ILE A 361 21.54 10.66 -16.28
N ARG A 362 21.30 9.72 -15.36
CA ARG A 362 22.29 8.71 -14.96
C ARG A 362 21.73 7.29 -15.00
N LEU A 363 22.60 6.29 -15.11
CA LEU A 363 22.26 4.86 -14.92
C LEU A 363 21.22 4.29 -15.91
N HIS A 364 21.68 3.52 -16.91
CA HIS A 364 20.90 2.55 -17.69
C HIS A 364 19.56 3.04 -18.29
N HIS A 365 19.52 4.24 -18.87
CA HIS A 365 18.36 4.63 -19.68
C HIS A 365 18.36 3.90 -21.02
N THR A 366 17.18 3.48 -21.46
CA THR A 366 16.98 2.97 -22.82
C THR A 366 16.12 3.96 -23.60
N PHE A 367 16.67 4.48 -24.70
CA PHE A 367 15.97 5.37 -25.60
C PHE A 367 15.83 4.76 -26.99
N ALA A 368 14.63 4.84 -27.58
CA ALA A 368 14.41 4.37 -28.96
C ALA A 368 13.22 5.09 -29.61
N GLY A 369 13.29 5.41 -30.90
CA GLY A 369 12.11 5.88 -31.66
C GLY A 369 11.51 7.22 -31.23
N ASN A 370 12.21 8.01 -30.39
CA ASN A 370 11.85 9.41 -30.12
C ASN A 370 12.37 10.31 -31.26
N THR A 371 11.82 11.52 -31.44
CA THR A 371 12.38 12.49 -32.40
C THR A 371 13.83 12.84 -32.06
N THR A 372 14.11 13.01 -30.77
CA THR A 372 15.45 13.20 -30.22
C THR A 372 15.44 12.57 -28.84
N ASN A 373 16.46 11.79 -28.49
CA ASN A 373 16.47 11.09 -27.21
C ASN A 373 16.64 12.05 -26.04
N ILE A 374 17.62 12.94 -26.12
CA ILE A 374 17.89 13.97 -25.10
C ILE A 374 18.14 15.29 -25.81
N GLN A 375 17.43 16.34 -25.42
CA GLN A 375 17.74 17.72 -25.75
C GLN A 375 18.09 18.44 -24.45
N ASP A 376 19.24 19.12 -24.43
CA ASP A 376 19.74 19.79 -23.24
C ASP A 376 20.10 21.24 -23.52
N LEU A 377 19.29 22.15 -22.99
CA LEU A 377 19.51 23.59 -22.96
C LEU A 377 19.72 24.09 -21.51
N GLY A 378 19.88 23.16 -20.55
CA GLY A 378 20.11 23.45 -19.14
C GLY A 378 21.54 23.86 -18.84
N THR A 379 21.83 24.13 -17.57
CA THR A 379 23.19 24.44 -17.10
C THR A 379 23.62 23.45 -16.03
N GLY A 380 24.80 22.86 -16.20
CA GLY A 380 25.35 21.88 -15.26
C GLY A 380 24.65 20.51 -15.31
N THR A 381 23.98 20.19 -16.43
CA THR A 381 23.42 18.86 -16.65
C THR A 381 24.54 17.83 -16.69
N PHE A 382 24.38 16.75 -15.92
CA PHE A 382 25.21 15.55 -16.03
C PHE A 382 24.46 14.52 -16.86
N GLN A 383 25.03 14.09 -17.98
CA GLN A 383 24.52 13.00 -18.80
C GLN A 383 25.52 11.86 -18.75
N ASP A 384 25.09 10.72 -18.21
CA ASP A 384 25.87 9.49 -18.18
C ASP A 384 25.90 8.89 -19.58
N THR A 385 26.85 9.36 -20.39
CA THR A 385 27.09 8.90 -21.77
C THR A 385 27.94 7.64 -21.84
N SER A 386 28.13 6.91 -20.73
CA SER A 386 29.06 5.78 -20.58
C SER A 386 28.84 4.56 -21.50
N GLY A 387 27.99 4.67 -22.53
CA GLY A 387 27.85 3.70 -23.62
C GLY A 387 27.88 4.29 -25.05
N ALA A 388 27.96 5.61 -25.23
CA ALA A 388 27.99 6.22 -26.56
C ALA A 388 29.43 6.60 -26.92
N ILE A 389 30.10 5.72 -27.68
CA ILE A 389 31.36 6.09 -28.34
C ILE A 389 31.03 7.22 -29.33
N THR A 390 31.49 8.43 -29.05
CA THR A 390 31.32 9.56 -29.97
C THR A 390 32.30 9.44 -31.14
N GLN A 391 32.04 10.12 -32.26
CA GLN A 391 33.03 10.19 -33.35
C GLN A 391 34.35 10.78 -32.86
N GLY A 392 34.33 11.70 -31.91
CA GLY A 392 35.55 12.22 -31.26
C GLY A 392 36.31 11.17 -30.44
N ASP A 393 35.61 10.23 -29.79
CA ASP A 393 36.24 9.10 -29.09
C ASP A 393 36.85 8.11 -30.09
N ILE A 394 36.17 7.86 -31.22
CA ILE A 394 36.70 7.06 -32.33
C ILE A 394 37.94 7.75 -32.90
N ASP A 395 37.86 9.04 -33.20
CA ASP A 395 38.96 9.82 -33.78
C ASP A 395 40.15 9.88 -32.81
N ALA A 396 39.92 10.00 -31.50
CA ALA A 396 40.98 9.96 -30.49
C ALA A 396 41.64 8.57 -30.36
N ILE A 397 40.87 7.50 -30.49
CA ILE A 397 41.41 6.12 -30.55
C ILE A 397 42.17 5.91 -31.87
N VAL A 398 41.65 6.40 -33.00
CA VAL A 398 42.28 6.27 -34.30
C VAL A 398 43.59 7.07 -34.34
N ASP A 399 43.59 8.34 -33.94
CA ASP A 399 44.79 9.19 -33.88
C ASP A 399 45.80 8.63 -32.87
N GLY A 400 45.34 8.18 -31.69
CA GLY A 400 46.21 7.61 -30.67
C GLY A 400 46.78 6.22 -30.97
N VAL A 401 46.08 5.36 -31.73
CA VAL A 401 46.50 3.96 -31.98
C VAL A 401 47.06 3.77 -33.39
N TRP A 402 46.52 4.46 -34.38
CA TRP A 402 46.91 4.32 -35.79
C TRP A 402 47.93 5.39 -36.22
N ASP A 403 47.81 6.63 -35.74
CA ASP A 403 48.69 7.71 -36.18
C ASP A 403 50.01 7.83 -35.41
N GLU A 404 50.14 7.20 -34.23
CA GLU A 404 51.37 7.34 -33.43
C GLU A 404 52.62 6.72 -34.10
N ILE A 405 52.48 5.76 -35.03
CA ILE A 405 53.65 5.13 -35.68
C ILE A 405 53.48 4.92 -37.20
N ILE A 406 52.28 4.84 -37.76
CA ILE A 406 52.08 4.47 -39.17
C ILE A 406 52.06 5.70 -40.11
N GLY A 407 51.77 6.90 -39.59
CA GLY A 407 51.77 8.14 -40.39
C GLY A 407 53.10 8.47 -41.10
N THR A 408 54.21 7.88 -40.64
CA THR A 408 55.55 8.03 -41.25
C THR A 408 55.94 6.88 -42.19
N HIS A 409 55.05 5.90 -42.39
CA HIS A 409 55.29 4.68 -43.16
C HIS A 409 54.63 4.68 -44.54
N THR A 410 54.92 5.72 -45.33
CA THR A 410 54.36 5.95 -46.67
C THR A 410 55.03 5.13 -47.79
N ILE A 411 56.03 4.32 -47.46
CA ILE A 411 56.80 3.49 -48.43
C ILE A 411 56.64 2.01 -48.07
N ALA A 412 56.40 1.16 -49.06
CA ALA A 412 56.32 -0.29 -48.88
C ALA A 412 57.55 -0.83 -48.11
N GLY A 413 57.30 -1.53 -47.00
CA GLY A 413 58.34 -2.10 -46.13
C GLY A 413 58.86 -1.19 -45.01
N SER A 414 58.44 0.07 -44.95
CA SER A 414 58.92 1.03 -43.93
C SER A 414 58.47 0.68 -42.50
N THR A 415 57.25 0.16 -42.30
CA THR A 415 56.78 -0.34 -41.00
C THR A 415 57.60 -1.52 -40.50
N GLY A 416 57.93 -2.46 -41.40
CA GLY A 416 58.76 -3.62 -41.07
C GLY A 416 60.20 -3.23 -40.70
N LYS A 417 60.72 -2.16 -41.31
CA LYS A 417 62.03 -1.59 -40.97
C LYS A 417 62.04 -0.98 -39.57
N THR A 418 61.03 -0.21 -39.18
CA THR A 418 60.95 0.38 -37.82
C THR A 418 60.89 -0.68 -36.74
N LEU A 419 60.09 -1.74 -36.93
CA LEU A 419 60.02 -2.87 -35.99
C LEU A 419 61.37 -3.59 -35.87
N LYS A 420 62.08 -3.79 -36.99
CA LYS A 420 63.41 -4.39 -37.01
C LYS A 420 64.45 -3.52 -36.31
N ASP A 421 64.41 -2.21 -36.52
CA ASP A 421 65.34 -1.24 -35.92
C ASP A 421 65.08 -1.10 -34.41
N ALA A 422 63.81 -1.08 -33.97
CA ALA A 422 63.43 -1.10 -32.56
C ALA A 422 63.92 -2.37 -31.86
N LYS A 423 63.72 -3.56 -32.48
CA LYS A 423 64.28 -4.83 -31.99
C LYS A 423 65.80 -4.75 -31.85
N THR A 424 66.49 -4.23 -32.86
CA THR A 424 67.95 -4.15 -32.88
C THR A 424 68.47 -3.21 -31.78
N LYS A 425 67.82 -2.05 -31.57
CA LYS A 425 68.13 -1.13 -30.46
C LYS A 425 67.90 -1.77 -29.10
N ALA A 426 66.81 -2.52 -28.91
CA ALA A 426 66.55 -3.23 -27.66
C ALA A 426 67.63 -4.29 -27.38
N THR A 427 68.04 -5.06 -28.39
CA THR A 427 69.13 -6.04 -28.28
C THR A 427 70.49 -5.40 -27.99
N LEU A 428 70.78 -4.24 -28.58
CA LEU A 428 72.01 -3.48 -28.31
C LEU A 428 72.01 -2.86 -26.91
N ALA A 429 70.84 -2.41 -26.42
CA ALA A 429 70.68 -1.89 -25.07
C ALA A 429 70.82 -2.99 -24.01
N SER A 430 70.45 -4.24 -24.31
CA SER A 430 70.63 -5.39 -23.40
C SER A 430 72.05 -5.97 -23.39
N LEU A 431 72.95 -5.46 -24.23
CA LEU A 431 74.36 -5.85 -24.29
C LEU A 431 75.29 -4.85 -23.55
N LYS A 432 74.72 -3.80 -22.96
CA LYS A 432 75.32 -3.00 -21.88
C LYS A 432 74.80 -3.51 -20.54
#